data_AF-T0QMY8-F1
#
_entry.id   AF-T0QMY8-F1
#
_cell.length_a   1.000
_cell.length_b   1.000
_cell.length_c   1.000
_cell.angle_alpha   90.00
_cell.angle_beta   90.00
_cell.angle_gamma   90.00
#
_symmetry.space_group_name_H-M   'P 1'
#
loop_
_entity.id
_entity.type
_entity.pdbx_description
1 polymer ?
#
loop_
_entity_poly.entity_id
_entity_poly.type
_entity_poly.pdbx_seq_one_letter_code
_entity_poly.pdbx_strand_id
1 'polypeptide(L)'
;MGDVQHAAKFVLAVLVVCTCLVMVMNWNLVSSSTDAPREDTSMMTWHGAKANLAIGARATPNVTNASSDGVFAPRSIRFLTLADDVRPNICHLAASIYQQGNVLEVLGWDHSDTFFDGASCGARCKTPPEGTDMLRFGQEKKLHWLLHYFELKPDLHDDDLVLFTDAWDVIVNGDTTTLTDLFLRHTNHKRGVIFNGEPACGDSFTLPTEYGEKLRRRSWRVQLERDQNPRMIRGDNVCNAMAAKTLSSAHIPGPNWSLGSGGILGDVRSIRNFLRKVHEIRREQEVLFEKDPQHAFLFQGDQILFQLAYLQSPEINTKVDASGEIFFVISRLVADGDFDEFSPARGCTRNYMARGRASVYAWNRVAPVFFHFPGDYKEVFWSCAAPTSHYRESRGVGQYMIDVDRNRRVPVADVCPTFV
;
A
#
# COMPACT_ATOMS: atom_id res chain seq x y z
N MET A 1 55.36 12.57 3.88
CA MET A 1 53.93 12.51 4.22
C MET A 1 53.19 13.86 4.11
N GLY A 2 53.85 14.99 3.80
CA GLY A 2 53.18 16.30 3.65
C GLY A 2 52.48 16.55 2.31
N ASP A 3 53.02 16.06 1.19
CA ASP A 3 52.50 16.40 -0.14
C ASP A 3 51.13 15.76 -0.49
N VAL A 4 50.84 14.58 0.06
CA VAL A 4 49.56 13.89 -0.18
C VAL A 4 48.40 14.58 0.52
N GLN A 5 48.64 15.19 1.70
CA GLN A 5 47.63 15.98 2.40
C GLN A 5 47.34 17.32 1.71
N HIS A 6 48.30 17.92 1.03
CA HIS A 6 48.07 19.14 0.25
C HIS A 6 47.29 18.86 -1.04
N ALA A 7 47.58 17.75 -1.74
CA ALA A 7 46.81 17.32 -2.90
C ALA A 7 45.34 17.01 -2.54
N ALA A 8 45.09 16.30 -1.44
CA ALA A 8 43.74 15.98 -0.99
C ALA A 8 42.92 17.22 -0.58
N LYS A 9 43.55 18.18 0.10
CA LYS A 9 42.91 19.45 0.47
C LYS A 9 42.60 20.32 -0.75
N PHE A 10 43.48 20.30 -1.75
CA PHE A 10 43.26 21.03 -3.01
C PHE A 10 42.09 20.44 -3.81
N VAL A 11 42.00 19.12 -3.94
CA VAL A 11 40.88 18.45 -4.62
C VAL A 11 39.55 18.72 -3.91
N LEU A 12 39.54 18.67 -2.57
CA LEU A 12 38.35 18.98 -1.80
C LEU A 12 37.92 20.46 -1.96
N ALA A 13 38.87 21.39 -1.97
CA ALA A 13 38.59 22.80 -2.20
C ALA A 13 38.00 23.05 -3.60
N VAL A 14 38.53 22.38 -4.64
CA VAL A 14 38.00 22.47 -6.00
C VAL A 14 36.58 21.90 -6.08
N LEU A 15 36.30 20.76 -5.45
CA LEU A 15 34.96 20.17 -5.41
C LEU A 15 33.94 21.08 -4.72
N VAL A 16 34.31 21.67 -3.58
CA VAL A 16 33.43 22.59 -2.85
C VAL A 16 33.15 23.86 -3.67
N VAL A 17 34.17 24.45 -4.30
CA VAL A 17 34.00 25.63 -5.15
C VAL A 17 33.14 25.34 -6.38
N CYS A 18 33.34 24.20 -7.05
CA CYS A 18 32.52 23.79 -8.18
C CYS A 18 31.05 23.56 -7.78
N THR A 19 30.81 22.96 -6.60
CA THR A 19 29.44 22.71 -6.11
C THR A 19 28.74 24.02 -5.76
N CYS A 20 29.44 24.97 -5.13
CA CYS A 20 28.91 26.31 -4.87
C CYS A 20 28.62 27.10 -6.16
N LEU A 21 29.46 26.97 -7.19
CA LEU A 21 29.22 27.60 -8.50
C LEU A 21 27.97 27.05 -9.18
N VAL A 22 27.76 25.72 -9.16
CA VAL A 22 26.53 25.10 -9.71
C VAL A 22 25.29 25.57 -8.95
N MET A 23 25.37 25.69 -7.63
CA MET A 23 24.25 26.22 -6.83
C MET A 23 23.95 27.69 -7.13
N VAL A 24 24.98 28.54 -7.30
CA VAL A 24 24.80 29.96 -7.66
C VAL A 24 24.26 30.13 -9.08
N MET A 25 24.70 29.29 -10.03
CA MET A 25 24.16 29.29 -11.39
C MET A 25 22.70 28.85 -11.42
N ASN A 26 22.31 27.83 -10.65
CA ASN A 26 20.92 27.41 -10.50
C ASN A 26 20.06 28.47 -9.78
N TRP A 27 20.62 29.15 -8.77
CA TRP A 27 19.93 30.24 -8.09
C TRP A 27 19.66 31.43 -9.02
N ASN A 28 20.63 31.79 -9.89
CA ASN A 28 20.45 32.87 -10.87
C ASN A 28 19.48 32.50 -12.01
N LEU A 29 19.37 31.21 -12.35
CA LEU A 29 18.35 30.69 -13.28
C LEU A 29 16.94 30.76 -12.68
N VAL A 30 16.81 30.60 -11.36
CA VAL A 30 15.52 30.70 -10.65
C VAL A 30 15.16 32.18 -10.37
N SER A 31 16.12 33.03 -10.00
CA SER A 31 15.88 34.45 -9.70
C SER A 31 15.66 35.32 -10.94
N SER A 32 16.15 34.92 -12.12
CA SER A 32 15.82 35.59 -13.39
C SER A 32 14.42 35.24 -13.93
N SER A 33 13.72 34.30 -13.30
CA SER A 33 12.34 33.92 -13.66
C SER A 33 11.25 34.62 -12.84
N THR A 34 11.61 35.47 -11.86
CA THR A 34 10.67 36.05 -10.88
C THR A 34 10.35 37.54 -11.05
N ASP A 35 10.86 38.21 -12.09
CA ASP A 35 10.52 39.62 -12.37
C ASP A 35 9.68 39.75 -13.66
N ALA A 36 8.37 39.50 -13.54
CA ALA A 36 7.36 39.96 -14.49
C ALA A 36 6.08 40.37 -13.72
N PRO A 37 5.47 41.53 -14.02
CA PRO A 37 4.42 42.14 -13.20
C PRO A 37 3.03 41.48 -13.37
N ARG A 38 2.24 41.56 -12.30
CA ARG A 38 0.80 41.25 -12.21
C ARG A 38 -0.02 41.94 -13.30
N GLU A 39 -0.81 41.17 -14.06
CA GLU A 39 -2.14 41.55 -14.56
C GLU A 39 -2.92 40.31 -15.05
N ASP A 40 -4.23 40.51 -15.26
CA ASP A 40 -5.36 39.59 -15.06
C ASP A 40 -5.57 38.39 -16.03
N THR A 41 -6.29 37.40 -15.49
CA THR A 41 -7.26 36.45 -16.10
C THR A 41 -7.16 36.08 -17.60
N SER A 42 -6.97 34.79 -17.92
CA SER A 42 -7.93 33.93 -18.66
C SER A 42 -7.29 32.62 -19.15
N MET A 43 -8.15 31.68 -19.51
CA MET A 43 -7.92 30.37 -20.13
C MET A 43 -6.81 30.29 -21.21
N MET A 44 -6.41 29.02 -21.45
CA MET A 44 -5.99 28.40 -22.73
C MET A 44 -4.52 27.95 -22.88
N THR A 45 -4.41 26.61 -22.93
CA THR A 45 -3.68 25.78 -23.91
C THR A 45 -2.19 25.98 -24.11
N TRP A 46 -1.43 24.93 -23.80
CA TRP A 46 -0.11 24.69 -24.37
C TRP A 46 -0.18 23.61 -25.45
N HIS A 47 -0.04 24.04 -26.71
CA HIS A 47 0.31 23.18 -27.84
C HIS A 47 1.82 23.25 -28.08
N GLY A 48 2.47 22.08 -28.12
CA GLY A 48 3.43 21.75 -29.18
C GLY A 48 4.93 21.88 -28.89
N ALA A 49 5.59 20.73 -28.79
CA ALA A 49 6.80 20.47 -29.57
C ALA A 49 6.84 18.99 -29.98
N LYS A 50 6.48 18.71 -31.24
CA LYS A 50 6.63 17.42 -31.91
C LYS A 50 8.06 17.29 -32.41
N ALA A 51 8.76 16.21 -32.05
CA ALA A 51 9.91 15.71 -32.80
C ALA A 51 9.43 14.61 -33.75
N ASN A 52 9.50 14.88 -35.06
CA ASN A 52 9.24 13.92 -36.12
C ASN A 52 10.46 13.02 -36.32
N LEU A 53 10.30 11.72 -36.19
CA LEU A 53 11.15 10.72 -36.82
C LEU A 53 10.24 9.68 -37.48
N ALA A 54 10.07 9.82 -38.79
CA ALA A 54 9.37 8.86 -39.63
C ALA A 54 10.39 8.14 -40.52
N ILE A 55 10.52 6.83 -40.35
CA ILE A 55 10.87 5.90 -41.44
C ILE A 55 9.98 4.68 -41.24
N GLY A 56 9.13 4.42 -42.24
CA GLY A 56 7.99 3.52 -42.12
C GLY A 56 8.24 2.06 -42.49
N ALA A 57 7.27 1.23 -42.12
CA ALA A 57 6.76 0.14 -42.94
C ALA A 57 5.33 -0.17 -42.48
N ARG A 58 4.45 -0.29 -43.45
CA ARG A 58 2.99 -0.39 -43.34
C ARG A 58 2.60 -1.81 -42.89
N ALA A 59 1.88 -1.93 -41.79
CA ALA A 59 1.07 -3.11 -41.47
C ALA A 59 -0.40 -2.66 -41.30
N THR A 60 -1.28 -3.34 -42.02
CA THR A 60 -2.73 -3.15 -42.04
C THR A 60 -3.37 -3.28 -40.65
N PRO A 61 -4.30 -2.40 -40.24
CA PRO A 61 -5.01 -2.60 -38.99
C PRO A 61 -6.22 -3.52 -39.23
N ASN A 62 -6.10 -4.77 -38.79
CA ASN A 62 -7.29 -5.50 -38.34
C ASN A 62 -7.69 -4.91 -36.99
N VAL A 63 -8.58 -3.91 -37.03
CA VAL A 63 -9.20 -3.35 -35.83
C VAL A 63 -10.27 -4.34 -35.35
N THR A 64 -9.86 -5.29 -34.53
CA THR A 64 -10.77 -5.94 -33.58
C THR A 64 -10.97 -5.01 -32.39
N ASN A 65 -12.20 -4.50 -32.24
CA ASN A 65 -12.80 -3.98 -31.01
C ASN A 65 -11.87 -3.24 -30.04
N ALA A 66 -11.59 -1.98 -30.32
CA ALA A 66 -11.34 -1.03 -29.25
C ALA A 66 -12.67 -0.84 -28.50
N SER A 67 -12.81 -1.45 -27.33
CA SER A 67 -13.89 -1.08 -26.43
C SER A 67 -13.75 0.40 -26.12
N SER A 68 -14.85 1.14 -26.30
CA SER A 68 -15.04 2.43 -25.65
C SER A 68 -15.08 2.18 -24.14
N ASP A 69 -13.92 2.10 -23.49
CA ASP A 69 -13.84 1.90 -22.05
C ASP A 69 -14.41 3.15 -21.36
N GLY A 70 -15.71 3.08 -21.04
CA GLY A 70 -16.37 4.09 -20.23
C GLY A 70 -15.72 4.22 -18.85
N VAL A 71 -15.98 5.35 -18.21
CA VAL A 71 -15.60 5.59 -16.81
C VAL A 71 -16.16 4.46 -15.94
N PHE A 72 -15.30 3.81 -15.15
CA PHE A 72 -15.74 2.81 -14.18
C PHE A 72 -16.60 3.48 -13.10
N ALA A 73 -17.75 2.89 -12.81
CA ALA A 73 -18.69 3.36 -11.80
C ALA A 73 -18.80 2.30 -10.69
N PRO A 74 -18.17 2.52 -9.53
CA PRO A 74 -18.24 1.58 -8.43
C PRO A 74 -19.65 1.49 -7.83
N ARG A 75 -20.05 0.30 -7.38
CA ARG A 75 -21.41 0.06 -6.85
C ARG A 75 -21.54 0.37 -5.37
N SER A 76 -20.65 -0.18 -4.55
CA SER A 76 -20.61 -0.02 -3.10
C SER A 76 -19.18 -0.21 -2.60
N ILE A 77 -18.89 0.17 -1.35
CA ILE A 77 -17.59 -0.10 -0.71
C ILE A 77 -17.79 -0.97 0.54
N ARG A 78 -16.97 -2.01 0.68
CA ARG A 78 -16.91 -2.87 1.88
C ARG A 78 -15.57 -2.68 2.59
N PHE A 79 -15.58 -2.77 3.91
CA PHE A 79 -14.39 -2.67 4.74
C PHE A 79 -14.09 -4.04 5.31
N LEU A 80 -12.89 -4.56 5.04
CA LEU A 80 -12.49 -5.92 5.34
C LEU A 80 -11.21 -5.91 6.17
N THR A 81 -11.13 -6.78 7.16
CA THR A 81 -9.90 -7.07 7.87
C THR A 81 -9.79 -8.56 8.20
N LEU A 82 -8.61 -8.96 8.68
CA LEU A 82 -8.35 -10.29 9.21
C LEU A 82 -7.91 -10.15 10.66
N ALA A 83 -8.65 -10.77 11.57
CA ALA A 83 -8.35 -10.78 12.99
C ALA A 83 -8.62 -12.19 13.53
N ASP A 84 -7.59 -12.87 13.98
CA ASP A 84 -7.68 -14.26 14.40
C ASP A 84 -7.93 -14.47 15.90
N ASP A 85 -7.91 -13.41 16.70
CA ASP A 85 -8.21 -13.44 18.13
C ASP A 85 -9.11 -12.28 18.57
N VAL A 86 -9.61 -12.35 19.80
CA VAL A 86 -10.59 -11.39 20.35
C VAL A 86 -9.93 -10.19 21.04
N ARG A 87 -8.90 -9.59 20.43
CA ARG A 87 -8.22 -8.43 21.03
C ARG A 87 -9.08 -7.16 20.98
N PRO A 88 -9.12 -6.37 22.07
CA PRO A 88 -9.82 -5.09 22.11
C PRO A 88 -9.40 -4.09 21.02
N ASN A 89 -8.18 -4.19 20.50
CA ASN A 89 -7.64 -3.27 19.48
C ASN A 89 -8.55 -3.10 18.25
N ILE A 90 -9.25 -4.16 17.82
CA ILE A 90 -10.13 -4.12 16.64
C ILE A 90 -11.32 -3.17 16.84
N CYS A 91 -11.75 -2.94 18.08
CA CYS A 91 -12.90 -2.09 18.38
C CYS A 91 -12.67 -0.66 17.90
N HIS A 92 -11.44 -0.16 17.96
CA HIS A 92 -11.08 1.18 17.51
C HIS A 92 -11.33 1.36 16.02
N LEU A 93 -10.92 0.37 15.23
CA LEU A 93 -11.14 0.35 13.79
C LEU A 93 -12.64 0.17 13.47
N ALA A 94 -13.29 -0.80 14.10
CA ALA A 94 -14.72 -1.09 13.90
C ALA A 94 -15.60 0.12 14.22
N ALA A 95 -15.40 0.75 15.39
CA ALA A 95 -16.15 1.92 15.81
C ALA A 95 -15.92 3.13 14.89
N SER A 96 -14.68 3.32 14.42
CA SER A 96 -14.34 4.43 13.52
C SER A 96 -14.98 4.28 12.13
N ILE A 97 -15.03 3.06 11.60
CA ILE A 97 -15.69 2.73 10.32
C ILE A 97 -17.22 2.88 10.45
N TYR A 98 -17.79 2.34 11.54
CA TYR A 98 -19.22 2.50 11.85
C TYR A 98 -19.63 3.97 11.96
N GLN A 99 -18.76 4.78 12.57
CA GLN A 99 -18.84 6.24 12.69
C GLN A 99 -19.16 6.98 11.39
N GLN A 100 -18.74 6.38 10.28
CA GLN A 100 -18.79 6.97 8.96
C GLN A 100 -19.80 6.24 8.06
N GLY A 101 -20.74 5.51 8.67
CA GLY A 101 -21.86 4.86 7.98
C GLY A 101 -21.54 3.52 7.33
N ASN A 102 -20.41 2.89 7.69
CA ASN A 102 -19.95 1.63 7.11
C ASN A 102 -19.90 0.52 8.17
N VAL A 103 -19.61 -0.72 7.77
CA VAL A 103 -19.47 -1.83 8.72
C VAL A 103 -18.16 -2.57 8.42
N LEU A 104 -17.40 -2.88 9.47
CA LEU A 104 -16.20 -3.68 9.35
C LEU A 104 -16.58 -5.17 9.26
N GLU A 105 -16.12 -5.82 8.19
CA GLU A 105 -16.16 -7.26 8.00
C GLU A 105 -14.84 -7.86 8.45
N VAL A 106 -14.93 -8.93 9.25
CA VAL A 106 -13.79 -9.55 9.91
C VAL A 106 -13.71 -11.02 9.49
N LEU A 107 -12.59 -11.37 8.87
CA LEU A 107 -12.23 -12.75 8.52
C LEU A 107 -11.45 -13.39 9.66
N GLY A 108 -11.60 -14.71 9.82
CA GLY A 108 -10.84 -15.50 10.78
C GLY A 108 -11.22 -15.25 12.25
N TRP A 109 -12.31 -14.53 12.51
CA TRP A 109 -12.66 -14.00 13.83
C TRP A 109 -12.74 -15.08 14.90
N ASP A 110 -12.19 -14.80 16.08
CA ASP A 110 -12.25 -15.70 17.25
C ASP A 110 -11.75 -17.11 16.88
N HIS A 111 -10.50 -17.17 16.44
CA HIS A 111 -9.77 -18.37 16.05
C HIS A 111 -10.47 -19.26 15.03
N SER A 112 -11.32 -18.68 14.17
CA SER A 112 -12.00 -19.43 13.13
C SER A 112 -11.00 -20.08 12.17
N ASP A 113 -11.22 -21.36 11.87
CA ASP A 113 -10.48 -22.17 10.91
C ASP A 113 -11.37 -22.68 9.75
N THR A 114 -12.61 -22.19 9.71
CA THR A 114 -13.66 -22.58 8.77
C THR A 114 -14.21 -21.34 8.08
N PHE A 115 -14.23 -21.37 6.75
CA PHE A 115 -14.77 -20.31 5.90
C PHE A 115 -16.30 -20.23 5.98
N PHE A 116 -16.86 -19.13 5.49
CA PHE A 116 -18.31 -18.85 5.48
C PHE A 116 -19.16 -19.85 4.67
N ASP A 117 -18.55 -20.69 3.84
CA ASP A 117 -19.20 -21.76 3.08
C ASP A 117 -19.00 -23.15 3.71
N GLY A 118 -18.40 -23.22 4.89
CA GLY A 118 -18.11 -24.46 5.61
C GLY A 118 -16.83 -25.19 5.17
N ALA A 119 -16.11 -24.69 4.16
CA ALA A 119 -14.80 -25.22 3.81
C ALA A 119 -13.73 -24.82 4.84
N SER A 120 -12.62 -25.53 4.91
CA SER A 120 -11.48 -25.15 5.77
C SER A 120 -10.21 -25.01 4.94
N CYS A 121 -9.37 -24.03 5.29
CA CYS A 121 -8.00 -23.89 4.78
C CYS A 121 -7.00 -24.83 5.46
N GLY A 122 -7.48 -25.76 6.29
CA GLY A 122 -6.67 -26.81 6.90
C GLY A 122 -5.65 -26.28 7.91
N ALA A 123 -4.53 -26.99 8.04
CA ALA A 123 -3.49 -26.66 9.02
C ALA A 123 -2.92 -25.23 8.87
N ARG A 124 -3.03 -24.62 7.68
CA ARG A 124 -2.50 -23.28 7.38
C ARG A 124 -3.31 -22.14 7.98
N CYS A 125 -4.55 -22.40 8.41
CA CYS A 125 -5.38 -21.41 9.10
C CYS A 125 -5.48 -21.62 10.60
N LYS A 126 -4.91 -22.71 11.10
CA LYS A 126 -4.81 -22.97 12.53
C LYS A 126 -3.73 -22.08 13.12
N THR A 127 -4.00 -21.54 14.31
CA THR A 127 -2.96 -20.90 15.11
C THR A 127 -1.88 -21.93 15.39
N PRO A 128 -0.62 -21.69 14.99
CA PRO A 128 0.45 -22.67 15.19
C PRO A 128 0.76 -22.83 16.69
N PRO A 129 1.29 -23.99 17.11
CA PRO A 129 1.77 -24.18 18.48
C PRO A 129 2.83 -23.13 18.86
N GLU A 130 2.86 -22.74 20.14
CA GLU A 130 3.89 -21.84 20.68
C GLU A 130 5.31 -22.31 20.32
N GLY A 131 6.17 -21.38 19.90
CA GLY A 131 7.56 -21.67 19.48
C GLY A 131 7.75 -22.07 18.01
N THR A 132 6.69 -22.14 17.21
CA THR A 132 6.76 -22.30 15.74
C THR A 132 7.03 -20.95 15.06
N ASP A 133 7.52 -20.92 13.81
CA ASP A 133 7.73 -19.71 13.00
C ASP A 133 6.38 -18.99 12.71
N MET A 134 5.89 -18.22 13.69
CA MET A 134 4.57 -17.59 13.68
C MET A 134 4.39 -16.61 12.54
N LEU A 135 5.49 -15.99 12.07
CA LEU A 135 5.49 -15.00 10.98
C LEU A 135 4.95 -15.62 9.70
N ARG A 136 5.49 -16.78 9.32
CA ARG A 136 5.10 -17.46 8.09
C ARG A 136 3.64 -17.95 8.12
N PHE A 137 3.20 -18.55 9.24
CA PHE A 137 1.85 -19.09 9.36
C PHE A 137 0.77 -18.00 9.35
N GLY A 138 0.98 -16.88 10.05
CA GLY A 138 0.02 -15.76 10.06
C GLY A 138 -0.18 -15.14 8.67
N GLN A 139 0.87 -15.09 7.86
CA GLN A 139 0.83 -14.51 6.52
C GLN A 139 0.20 -15.46 5.48
N GLU A 140 0.49 -16.76 5.57
CA GLU A 140 -0.20 -17.77 4.76
C GLU A 140 -1.72 -17.74 5.05
N LYS A 141 -2.11 -17.60 6.32
CA LYS A 141 -3.51 -17.45 6.73
C LYS A 141 -4.16 -16.25 6.01
N LYS A 142 -3.56 -15.06 6.03
CA LYS A 142 -4.09 -13.87 5.34
C LYS A 142 -4.35 -14.10 3.86
N LEU A 143 -3.39 -14.64 3.13
CA LEU A 143 -3.56 -14.91 1.70
C LEU A 143 -4.70 -15.91 1.43
N HIS A 144 -4.77 -16.99 2.22
CA HIS A 144 -5.83 -18.00 2.07
C HIS A 144 -7.23 -17.43 2.35
N TRP A 145 -7.38 -16.62 3.40
CA TRP A 145 -8.64 -15.95 3.72
C TRP A 145 -9.08 -14.96 2.66
N LEU A 146 -8.16 -14.11 2.17
CA LEU A 146 -8.46 -13.17 1.10
C LEU A 146 -8.86 -13.89 -0.18
N LEU A 147 -8.09 -14.90 -0.60
CA LEU A 147 -8.43 -15.68 -1.79
C LEU A 147 -9.84 -16.29 -1.68
N HIS A 148 -10.15 -16.92 -0.55
CA HIS A 148 -11.46 -17.56 -0.36
C HIS A 148 -12.59 -16.54 -0.36
N TYR A 149 -12.43 -15.42 0.36
CA TYR A 149 -13.40 -14.34 0.38
C TYR A 149 -13.69 -13.79 -1.01
N PHE A 150 -12.64 -13.39 -1.74
CA PHE A 150 -12.84 -12.79 -3.05
C PHE A 150 -13.39 -13.80 -4.05
N GLU A 151 -12.95 -15.05 -4.06
CA GLU A 151 -13.43 -16.05 -5.03
C GLU A 151 -14.86 -16.54 -4.76
N LEU A 152 -15.25 -16.70 -3.49
CA LEU A 152 -16.41 -17.51 -3.13
C LEU A 152 -17.51 -16.76 -2.37
N LYS A 153 -17.30 -15.51 -1.93
CA LYS A 153 -18.34 -14.76 -1.22
C LYS A 153 -19.52 -14.48 -2.16
N PRO A 154 -20.73 -15.02 -1.89
CA PRO A 154 -21.82 -15.05 -2.89
C PRO A 154 -22.46 -13.68 -3.17
N ASP A 155 -22.34 -12.73 -2.26
CA ASP A 155 -22.89 -11.37 -2.39
C ASP A 155 -21.87 -10.33 -2.86
N LEU A 156 -20.65 -10.77 -3.24
CA LEU A 156 -19.56 -9.88 -3.63
C LEU A 156 -19.53 -9.67 -5.15
N HIS A 157 -20.02 -8.51 -5.60
CA HIS A 157 -20.11 -8.15 -7.01
C HIS A 157 -18.77 -7.64 -7.55
N ASP A 158 -18.46 -7.91 -8.83
CA ASP A 158 -17.23 -7.48 -9.51
C ASP A 158 -17.01 -5.95 -9.51
N ASP A 159 -18.08 -5.18 -9.29
CA ASP A 159 -18.10 -3.71 -9.30
C ASP A 159 -18.14 -3.09 -7.90
N ASP A 160 -18.22 -3.92 -6.86
CA ASP A 160 -18.03 -3.44 -5.50
C ASP A 160 -16.53 -3.10 -5.30
N LEU A 161 -16.26 -2.08 -4.50
CA LEU A 161 -14.94 -1.81 -3.95
C LEU A 161 -14.80 -2.57 -2.63
N VAL A 162 -13.61 -3.07 -2.37
CA VAL A 162 -13.22 -3.57 -1.06
C VAL A 162 -11.98 -2.84 -0.59
N LEU A 163 -12.06 -2.28 0.61
CA LEU A 163 -10.90 -1.81 1.36
C LEU A 163 -10.49 -2.89 2.36
N PHE A 164 -9.35 -3.53 2.14
CA PHE A 164 -8.71 -4.39 3.12
C PHE A 164 -7.68 -3.60 3.92
N THR A 165 -7.61 -3.84 5.23
CA THR A 165 -6.55 -3.32 6.10
C THR A 165 -6.18 -4.34 7.18
N ASP A 166 -4.95 -4.29 7.68
CA ASP A 166 -4.56 -5.01 8.90
C ASP A 166 -5.39 -4.53 10.11
N ALA A 167 -5.64 -5.42 11.07
CA ALA A 167 -6.63 -5.20 12.14
C ALA A 167 -6.10 -4.45 13.36
N TRP A 168 -4.82 -4.61 13.69
CA TRP A 168 -4.32 -4.41 15.05
C TRP A 168 -3.57 -3.10 15.28
N ASP A 169 -2.99 -2.57 14.22
CA ASP A 169 -2.04 -1.46 14.21
C ASP A 169 -2.42 -0.42 13.15
N VAL A 170 -3.73 -0.33 12.85
CA VAL A 170 -4.29 0.64 11.91
C VAL A 170 -5.33 1.51 12.61
N ILE A 171 -5.31 2.81 12.31
CA ILE A 171 -6.33 3.77 12.74
C ILE A 171 -6.95 4.47 11.54
N VAL A 172 -8.20 4.91 11.70
CA VAL A 172 -8.86 5.80 10.74
C VAL A 172 -8.53 7.25 11.12
N ASN A 173 -7.55 7.84 10.42
CA ASN A 173 -7.15 9.24 10.60
C ASN A 173 -8.09 10.19 9.84
N GLY A 174 -8.44 9.87 8.60
CA GLY A 174 -9.23 10.75 7.73
C GLY A 174 -10.70 10.35 7.59
N ASP A 175 -11.28 10.77 6.47
CA ASP A 175 -12.68 10.54 6.11
C ASP A 175 -12.80 9.39 5.09
N THR A 176 -13.44 8.29 5.48
CA THR A 176 -13.61 7.11 4.64
C THR A 176 -14.61 7.33 3.50
N THR A 177 -15.45 8.35 3.55
CA THR A 177 -16.40 8.68 2.47
C THR A 177 -15.69 9.14 1.19
N THR A 178 -14.42 9.57 1.31
CA THR A 178 -13.59 10.02 0.17
C THR A 178 -12.98 8.88 -0.63
N LEU A 179 -13.01 7.64 -0.13
CA LEU A 179 -12.29 6.50 -0.71
C LEU A 179 -12.70 6.16 -2.15
N THR A 180 -13.97 6.35 -2.50
CA THR A 180 -14.45 6.08 -3.87
C THR A 180 -13.86 7.09 -4.87
N ASP A 181 -13.81 8.37 -4.51
CA ASP A 181 -13.18 9.41 -5.34
C ASP A 181 -11.67 9.17 -5.45
N LEU A 182 -11.01 8.92 -4.31
CA LEU A 182 -9.59 8.58 -4.26
C LEU A 182 -9.26 7.39 -5.18
N PHE A 183 -10.06 6.32 -5.10
CA PHE A 183 -9.90 5.17 -5.97
C PHE A 183 -9.93 5.57 -7.45
N LEU A 184 -10.97 6.27 -7.88
CA LEU A 184 -11.14 6.70 -9.27
C LEU A 184 -10.01 7.62 -9.73
N ARG A 185 -9.57 8.58 -8.90
CA ARG A 185 -8.44 9.45 -9.25
C ARG A 185 -7.14 8.65 -9.43
N HIS A 186 -6.81 7.78 -8.49
CA HIS A 186 -5.57 6.99 -8.56
C HIS A 186 -5.55 5.99 -9.71
N THR A 187 -6.70 5.42 -10.08
CA THR A 187 -6.81 4.44 -11.19
C THR A 187 -7.10 5.08 -12.55
N ASN A 188 -7.15 6.42 -12.63
CA ASN A 188 -7.54 7.17 -13.83
C ASN A 188 -8.91 6.72 -14.36
N HIS A 189 -9.90 6.66 -13.46
CA HIS A 189 -11.29 6.32 -13.72
C HIS A 189 -11.52 4.92 -14.32
N LYS A 190 -10.57 4.00 -14.11
CA LYS A 190 -10.64 2.61 -14.55
C LYS A 190 -10.74 1.66 -13.36
N ARG A 191 -11.10 0.41 -13.64
CA ARG A 191 -10.89 -0.71 -12.70
C ARG A 191 -9.42 -0.81 -12.32
N GLY A 192 -9.14 -1.29 -11.12
CA GLY A 192 -7.78 -1.44 -10.62
C GLY A 192 -7.72 -1.84 -9.15
N VAL A 193 -6.49 -1.93 -8.66
CA VAL A 193 -6.18 -2.19 -7.25
C VAL A 193 -5.11 -1.20 -6.82
N ILE A 194 -5.31 -0.56 -5.67
CA ILE A 194 -4.36 0.35 -5.05
C ILE A 194 -3.86 -0.32 -3.78
N PHE A 195 -2.56 -0.46 -3.67
CA PHE A 195 -1.89 -0.92 -2.47
C PHE A 195 -1.34 0.25 -1.67
N ASN A 196 -1.21 0.08 -0.36
CA ASN A 196 -0.51 1.07 0.46
C ASN A 196 0.91 1.28 -0.06
N GLY A 197 1.36 2.54 -0.05
CA GLY A 197 2.71 2.91 -0.42
C GLY A 197 3.65 2.93 0.78
N GLU A 198 4.86 2.43 0.58
CA GLU A 198 5.96 2.56 1.53
C GLU A 198 7.11 3.37 0.91
N PRO A 199 7.78 4.24 1.68
CA PRO A 199 8.92 5.02 1.21
C PRO A 199 10.22 4.20 1.18
N ALA A 200 10.15 2.93 1.59
CA ALA A 200 11.23 1.97 1.50
C ALA A 200 10.69 0.66 0.91
N CYS A 201 11.55 -0.07 0.18
CA CYS A 201 11.32 -1.45 -0.17
C CYS A 201 11.40 -2.26 1.12
N GLY A 202 10.24 -2.51 1.73
CA GLY A 202 10.09 -3.12 3.06
C GLY A 202 10.81 -4.47 3.22
N ASP A 203 10.44 -5.23 4.23
CA ASP A 203 11.21 -6.37 4.75
C ASP A 203 11.25 -7.63 3.85
N SER A 204 11.33 -7.50 2.53
CA SER A 204 11.54 -8.61 1.59
C SER A 204 12.97 -8.61 1.06
N PHE A 205 13.28 -7.75 0.09
CA PHE A 205 14.56 -7.78 -0.63
C PHE A 205 15.70 -7.05 0.08
N THR A 206 15.41 -6.24 1.09
CA THR A 206 16.38 -5.42 1.82
C THR A 206 16.79 -6.02 3.17
N LEU A 207 16.15 -7.11 3.60
CA LEU A 207 16.46 -7.76 4.88
C LEU A 207 17.92 -8.21 4.97
N PRO A 208 18.67 -7.81 6.02
CA PRO A 208 20.06 -8.23 6.22
C PRO A 208 20.15 -9.64 6.84
N THR A 209 19.34 -10.58 6.37
CA THR A 209 19.27 -11.97 6.86
C THR A 209 19.70 -12.96 5.78
N GLU A 210 19.94 -14.22 6.16
CA GLU A 210 20.20 -15.30 5.20
C GLU A 210 19.05 -15.46 4.20
N TYR A 211 17.80 -15.31 4.67
CA TYR A 211 16.62 -15.31 3.79
C TYR A 211 16.67 -14.16 2.78
N GLY A 212 16.95 -12.93 3.22
CA GLY A 212 17.12 -11.79 2.33
C GLY A 212 18.25 -11.99 1.30
N GLU A 213 19.36 -12.62 1.70
CA GLU A 213 20.45 -12.99 0.79
C GLU A 213 20.00 -14.00 -0.29
N LYS A 214 19.21 -15.02 0.09
CA LYS A 214 18.63 -15.98 -0.87
C LYS A 214 17.75 -15.27 -1.90
N LEU A 215 16.95 -14.30 -1.47
CA LEU A 215 16.12 -13.47 -2.36
C LEU A 215 16.96 -12.63 -3.32
N ARG A 216 18.00 -11.95 -2.82
CA ARG A 216 18.88 -11.08 -3.62
C ARG A 216 19.70 -11.85 -4.66
N ARG A 217 20.12 -13.07 -4.35
CA ARG A 217 20.93 -13.90 -5.27
C ARG A 217 20.12 -14.51 -6.42
N ARG A 218 18.80 -14.66 -6.25
CA ARG A 218 17.92 -15.20 -7.27
C ARG A 218 17.61 -14.17 -8.37
N SER A 219 17.32 -14.67 -9.57
CA SER A 219 16.77 -13.86 -10.66
C SER A 219 15.24 -13.93 -10.68
N TRP A 220 14.61 -12.78 -10.90
CA TRP A 220 13.16 -12.57 -10.87
C TRP A 220 12.68 -12.03 -12.20
N ARG A 221 11.55 -12.57 -12.67
CA ARG A 221 10.85 -12.06 -13.85
C ARG A 221 10.19 -10.73 -13.51
N VAL A 222 10.37 -9.74 -14.39
CA VAL A 222 9.77 -8.41 -14.27
C VAL A 222 9.30 -7.92 -15.64
N GLN A 223 8.14 -7.27 -15.65
CA GLN A 223 7.53 -6.60 -16.78
C GLN A 223 6.79 -5.36 -16.25
N LEU A 224 7.34 -4.16 -16.49
CA LEU A 224 6.79 -2.94 -15.87
C LEU A 224 5.48 -2.53 -16.56
N GLU A 225 5.50 -2.51 -17.90
CA GLU A 225 4.36 -2.15 -18.76
C GLU A 225 3.96 -3.32 -19.66
N ARG A 226 2.70 -3.33 -20.12
CA ARG A 226 2.11 -4.46 -20.86
C ARG A 226 2.79 -4.74 -22.20
N ASP A 227 3.29 -3.71 -22.85
CA ASP A 227 3.96 -3.75 -24.16
C ASP A 227 5.47 -4.02 -24.06
N GLN A 228 6.03 -4.11 -22.85
CA GLN A 228 7.42 -4.45 -22.64
C GLN A 228 7.65 -5.96 -22.67
N ASN A 229 8.79 -6.39 -23.21
CA ASN A 229 9.22 -7.77 -23.06
C ASN A 229 9.57 -8.07 -21.59
N PRO A 230 9.09 -9.19 -21.01
CA PRO A 230 9.53 -9.63 -19.71
C PRO A 230 11.04 -9.84 -19.67
N ARG A 231 11.69 -9.42 -18.60
CA ARG A 231 13.13 -9.60 -18.37
C ARG A 231 13.41 -10.23 -17.02
N MET A 232 14.54 -10.90 -16.91
CA MET A 232 15.06 -11.38 -15.64
C MET A 232 15.98 -10.34 -15.03
N ILE A 233 15.77 -9.99 -13.76
CA ILE A 233 16.66 -9.13 -12.99
C ILE A 233 17.13 -9.86 -11.74
N ARG A 234 18.32 -9.56 -11.26
CA ARG A 234 18.75 -10.06 -9.95
C ARG A 234 17.92 -9.43 -8.83
N GLY A 235 17.75 -10.15 -7.72
CA GLY A 235 16.96 -9.73 -6.57
C GLY A 235 17.42 -8.40 -5.95
N ASP A 236 18.72 -8.07 -6.05
CA ASP A 236 19.25 -6.76 -5.66
C ASP A 236 18.62 -5.58 -6.41
N ASN A 237 18.00 -5.82 -7.57
CA ASN A 237 17.37 -4.79 -8.41
C ASN A 237 15.84 -4.77 -8.33
N VAL A 238 15.22 -5.66 -7.55
CA VAL A 238 13.74 -5.74 -7.48
C VAL A 238 13.13 -4.47 -6.90
N CYS A 239 13.75 -3.89 -5.87
CA CYS A 239 13.31 -2.61 -5.30
C CYS A 239 13.38 -1.47 -6.33
N ASN A 240 14.45 -1.42 -7.13
CA ASN A 240 14.59 -0.43 -8.21
C ASN A 240 13.52 -0.62 -9.29
N ALA A 241 13.16 -1.86 -9.61
CA ALA A 241 12.08 -2.16 -10.55
C ALA A 241 10.71 -1.72 -10.01
N MET A 242 10.44 -1.91 -8.71
CA MET A 242 9.22 -1.39 -8.08
C MET A 242 9.17 0.14 -8.14
N ALA A 243 10.27 0.80 -7.76
CA ALA A 243 10.36 2.25 -7.84
C ALA A 243 10.11 2.75 -9.28
N ALA A 244 10.76 2.13 -10.27
CA ALA A 244 10.56 2.47 -11.67
C ALA A 244 9.10 2.28 -12.14
N LYS A 245 8.47 1.16 -11.77
CA LYS A 245 7.06 0.90 -12.10
C LYS A 245 6.12 1.90 -11.43
N THR A 246 6.34 2.19 -10.16
CA THR A 246 5.51 3.14 -9.43
C THR A 246 5.66 4.55 -10.00
N LEU A 247 6.88 4.99 -10.29
CA LEU A 247 7.14 6.29 -10.92
C LEU A 247 6.55 6.41 -12.32
N SER A 248 6.49 5.32 -13.10
CA SER A 248 5.89 5.35 -14.45
C SER A 248 4.36 5.27 -14.45
N SER A 249 3.76 4.68 -13.41
CA SER A 249 2.34 4.32 -13.41
C SER A 249 1.48 5.06 -12.39
N ALA A 250 2.06 5.69 -11.37
CA ALA A 250 1.33 6.47 -10.38
C ALA A 250 0.72 7.72 -11.03
N HIS A 251 -0.61 7.85 -10.93
CA HIS A 251 -1.30 9.03 -11.44
C HIS A 251 -1.14 10.24 -10.51
N ILE A 252 -1.11 9.98 -9.20
CA ILE A 252 -0.84 10.99 -8.18
C ILE A 252 0.56 10.71 -7.61
N PRO A 253 1.53 11.61 -7.84
CA PRO A 253 2.91 11.39 -7.41
C PRO A 253 3.08 11.63 -5.90
N GLY A 254 4.08 10.98 -5.32
CA GLY A 254 4.49 11.23 -3.95
C GLY A 254 5.73 10.44 -3.56
N PRO A 255 6.12 10.51 -2.28
CA PRO A 255 7.39 9.95 -1.82
C PRO A 255 7.37 8.43 -1.62
N ASN A 256 6.19 7.80 -1.62
CA ASN A 256 6.07 6.35 -1.50
C ASN A 256 6.24 5.69 -2.86
N TRP A 257 6.96 4.57 -2.91
CA TRP A 257 7.30 3.91 -4.17
C TRP A 257 7.29 2.38 -4.11
N SER A 258 7.39 1.80 -2.91
CA SER A 258 7.27 0.36 -2.73
C SER A 258 5.83 -0.02 -2.39
N LEU A 259 5.41 -1.18 -2.90
CA LEU A 259 4.13 -1.78 -2.57
C LEU A 259 4.19 -2.41 -1.18
N GLY A 260 3.22 -2.05 -0.35
CA GLY A 260 2.86 -2.76 0.85
C GLY A 260 1.56 -3.55 0.73
N SER A 261 1.44 -4.62 1.50
CA SER A 261 0.31 -5.56 1.51
C SER A 261 -0.63 -5.37 2.70
N GLY A 262 -0.32 -4.44 3.61
CA GLY A 262 -1.12 -4.14 4.80
C GLY A 262 -2.40 -3.36 4.50
N GLY A 263 -2.50 -2.73 3.34
CA GLY A 263 -3.67 -1.98 2.88
C GLY A 263 -3.93 -2.19 1.38
N ILE A 264 -5.18 -2.49 1.04
CA ILE A 264 -5.64 -2.69 -0.35
C ILE A 264 -6.95 -1.94 -0.54
N LEU A 265 -7.09 -1.18 -1.61
CA LEU A 265 -8.36 -0.63 -2.09
C LEU A 265 -8.53 -0.95 -3.57
N GLY A 266 -9.55 -1.71 -3.94
CA GLY A 266 -9.76 -2.08 -5.34
C GLY A 266 -11.16 -2.55 -5.66
N ASP A 267 -11.48 -2.60 -6.95
CA ASP A 267 -12.68 -3.31 -7.40
C ASP A 267 -12.48 -4.83 -7.29
N VAL A 268 -13.53 -5.55 -6.92
CA VAL A 268 -13.51 -7.00 -6.67
C VAL A 268 -12.92 -7.77 -7.86
N ARG A 269 -13.25 -7.40 -9.11
CA ARG A 269 -12.72 -8.09 -10.29
C ARG A 269 -11.20 -7.96 -10.39
N SER A 270 -10.68 -6.75 -10.18
CA SER A 270 -9.24 -6.51 -10.23
C SER A 270 -8.51 -7.18 -9.06
N ILE A 271 -9.10 -7.16 -7.85
CA ILE A 271 -8.53 -7.84 -6.69
C ILE A 271 -8.48 -9.36 -6.92
N ARG A 272 -9.55 -9.99 -7.41
CA ARG A 272 -9.58 -11.41 -7.79
C ARG A 272 -8.43 -11.76 -8.73
N ASN A 273 -8.30 -11.01 -9.83
CA ASN A 273 -7.24 -11.24 -10.81
C ASN A 273 -5.85 -11.11 -10.19
N PHE A 274 -5.64 -10.10 -9.32
CA PHE A 274 -4.36 -9.89 -8.66
C PHE A 274 -4.04 -11.01 -7.66
N LEU A 275 -4.99 -11.39 -6.80
CA LEU A 275 -4.80 -12.46 -5.83
C LEU A 275 -4.56 -13.82 -6.50
N ARG A 276 -5.21 -14.10 -7.64
CA ARG A 276 -4.89 -15.29 -8.47
C ARG A 276 -3.42 -15.31 -8.89
N LYS A 277 -2.85 -14.16 -9.27
CA LYS A 277 -1.42 -14.03 -9.62
C LYS A 277 -0.51 -14.22 -8.41
N VAL A 278 -0.86 -13.64 -7.26
CA VAL A 278 -0.17 -13.87 -5.99
C VAL A 278 -0.16 -15.36 -5.64
N HIS A 279 -1.30 -16.04 -5.80
CA HIS A 279 -1.44 -17.47 -5.54
C HIS A 279 -0.63 -18.34 -6.52
N GLU A 280 -0.60 -17.98 -7.80
CA GLU A 280 0.21 -18.63 -8.84
C GLU A 280 1.69 -18.60 -8.45
N ILE A 281 2.24 -17.43 -8.11
CA ILE A 281 3.64 -17.25 -7.68
C ILE A 281 3.96 -18.09 -6.45
N ARG A 282 3.06 -18.11 -5.46
CA ARG A 282 3.21 -18.95 -4.26
C ARG A 282 3.30 -20.43 -4.63
N ARG A 283 2.36 -20.93 -5.44
CA ARG A 283 2.34 -22.35 -5.85
C ARG A 283 3.58 -22.74 -6.64
N GLU A 284 4.05 -21.89 -7.55
CA GLU A 284 5.29 -22.12 -8.28
C GLU A 284 6.48 -22.27 -7.32
N GLN A 285 6.54 -21.41 -6.29
CA GLN A 285 7.62 -21.48 -5.30
C GLN A 285 7.55 -22.73 -4.42
N GLU A 286 6.35 -23.15 -4.01
CA GLU A 286 6.13 -24.40 -3.27
C GLU A 286 6.57 -25.61 -4.10
N VAL A 287 6.17 -25.68 -5.38
CA VAL A 287 6.55 -26.76 -6.30
C VAL A 287 8.07 -26.80 -6.51
N LEU A 288 8.73 -25.64 -6.60
CA LEU A 288 10.18 -25.57 -6.68
C LEU A 288 10.84 -26.10 -5.40
N PHE A 289 10.32 -25.72 -4.23
CA PHE A 289 10.82 -26.19 -2.95
C PHE A 289 10.64 -27.70 -2.77
N GLU A 290 9.48 -28.25 -3.13
CA GLU A 290 9.23 -29.70 -3.07
C GLU A 290 10.19 -30.51 -3.94
N LYS A 291 10.58 -29.96 -5.10
CA LYS A 291 11.51 -30.62 -6.03
C LYS A 291 12.97 -30.55 -5.59
N ASP A 292 13.40 -29.44 -5.00
CA ASP A 292 14.78 -29.26 -4.55
C ASP A 292 14.86 -28.43 -3.25
N PRO A 293 14.55 -29.04 -2.09
CA PRO A 293 14.58 -28.36 -0.80
C PRO A 293 15.97 -27.85 -0.38
N GLN A 294 17.05 -28.33 -1.02
CA GLN A 294 18.42 -27.93 -0.69
C GLN A 294 18.81 -26.59 -1.31
N HIS A 295 18.25 -26.25 -2.48
CA HIS A 295 18.57 -25.02 -3.21
C HIS A 295 17.40 -24.03 -3.32
N ALA A 296 16.16 -24.52 -3.22
CA ALA A 296 14.99 -23.67 -3.13
C ALA A 296 14.64 -23.35 -1.67
N PHE A 297 13.76 -22.35 -1.48
CA PHE A 297 13.31 -21.90 -0.17
C PHE A 297 11.85 -21.48 -0.24
N LEU A 298 11.15 -21.49 0.87
CA LEU A 298 9.78 -20.98 0.92
C LEU A 298 9.80 -19.49 1.26
N PHE A 299 8.81 -18.75 0.77
CA PHE A 299 8.71 -17.34 1.09
C PHE A 299 8.35 -17.15 2.58
N GLN A 300 9.02 -16.20 3.22
CA GLN A 300 8.69 -15.67 4.53
C GLN A 300 8.10 -14.29 4.25
N GLY A 301 6.82 -14.08 4.50
CA GLY A 301 6.13 -12.87 4.04
C GLY A 301 5.03 -13.16 3.02
N ASP A 302 3.87 -12.54 3.20
CA ASP A 302 2.92 -12.30 2.13
C ASP A 302 3.42 -11.16 1.21
N GLN A 303 3.97 -10.09 1.79
CA GLN A 303 4.53 -8.92 1.10
C GLN A 303 5.29 -9.25 -0.20
N ILE A 304 6.22 -10.21 -0.16
CA ILE A 304 7.02 -10.58 -1.33
C ILE A 304 6.17 -11.12 -2.48
N LEU A 305 5.13 -11.90 -2.18
CA LEU A 305 4.22 -12.43 -3.20
C LEU A 305 3.47 -11.29 -3.90
N PHE A 306 3.02 -10.30 -3.15
CA PHE A 306 2.35 -9.11 -3.69
C PHE A 306 3.30 -8.25 -4.52
N GLN A 307 4.53 -8.03 -4.05
CA GLN A 307 5.55 -7.27 -4.78
C GLN A 307 5.93 -7.95 -6.11
N LEU A 308 6.10 -9.27 -6.11
CA LEU A 308 6.37 -10.04 -7.32
C LEU A 308 5.17 -10.01 -8.28
N ALA A 309 3.95 -10.18 -7.79
CA ALA A 309 2.74 -10.09 -8.61
C ALA A 309 2.60 -8.71 -9.28
N TYR A 310 2.89 -7.64 -8.53
CA TYR A 310 2.91 -6.28 -9.05
C TYR A 310 3.91 -6.11 -10.20
N LEU A 311 5.10 -6.70 -10.09
CA LEU A 311 6.11 -6.63 -11.14
C LEU A 311 5.89 -7.60 -12.31
N GLN A 312 5.01 -8.58 -12.18
CA GLN A 312 4.79 -9.64 -13.18
C GLN A 312 3.43 -9.55 -13.90
N SER A 313 2.53 -8.69 -13.43
CA SER A 313 1.14 -8.61 -13.93
C SER A 313 0.80 -7.21 -14.46
N PRO A 314 1.49 -6.69 -15.50
CA PRO A 314 1.22 -5.35 -16.04
C PRO A 314 -0.14 -5.21 -16.73
N GLU A 315 -0.82 -6.31 -17.02
CA GLU A 315 -2.20 -6.32 -17.53
C GLU A 315 -3.24 -5.90 -16.49
N ILE A 316 -2.90 -5.96 -15.20
CA ILE A 316 -3.75 -5.50 -14.10
C ILE A 316 -3.36 -4.06 -13.77
N ASN A 317 -4.34 -3.15 -13.74
CA ASN A 317 -4.14 -1.75 -13.36
C ASN A 317 -3.87 -1.62 -11.85
N THR A 318 -2.70 -2.08 -11.43
CA THR A 318 -2.25 -2.06 -10.04
C THR A 318 -1.47 -0.78 -9.79
N LYS A 319 -1.82 -0.09 -8.71
CA LYS A 319 -1.21 1.16 -8.27
C LYS A 319 -0.62 1.00 -6.87
N VAL A 320 0.36 1.81 -6.58
CA VAL A 320 0.83 2.11 -5.23
C VAL A 320 0.31 3.49 -4.87
N ASP A 321 -0.20 3.66 -3.64
CA ASP A 321 -0.55 4.97 -3.10
C ASP A 321 0.71 5.80 -2.83
N ALA A 322 1.28 6.35 -3.91
CA ALA A 322 2.53 7.09 -3.87
C ALA A 322 2.43 8.38 -3.05
N SER A 323 1.28 9.05 -3.10
CA SER A 323 0.97 10.27 -2.35
C SER A 323 0.60 10.03 -0.88
N GLY A 324 0.24 8.80 -0.52
CA GLY A 324 -0.20 8.44 0.83
C GLY A 324 -1.53 9.08 1.21
N GLU A 325 -2.44 9.29 0.24
CA GLU A 325 -3.76 9.90 0.51
C GLU A 325 -4.75 8.91 1.14
N ILE A 326 -4.62 7.62 0.81
CA ILE A 326 -5.48 6.55 1.32
C ILE A 326 -4.81 5.90 2.53
N PHE A 327 -3.63 5.33 2.34
CA PHE A 327 -2.88 4.61 3.36
C PHE A 327 -1.53 5.27 3.58
N PHE A 328 -1.29 5.71 4.81
CA PHE A 328 0.02 6.19 5.20
C PHE A 328 0.68 5.23 6.18
N VAL A 329 1.76 4.59 5.74
CA VAL A 329 2.54 3.67 6.57
C VAL A 329 3.61 4.44 7.34
N ILE A 330 3.54 4.39 8.66
CA ILE A 330 4.56 4.97 9.53
C ILE A 330 5.85 4.17 9.39
N SER A 331 6.96 4.88 9.17
CA SER A 331 8.27 4.28 8.96
C SER A 331 9.38 5.20 9.43
N ARG A 332 10.62 4.70 9.39
CA ARG A 332 11.83 5.47 9.73
C ARG A 332 12.13 6.65 8.81
N LEU A 333 11.41 6.76 7.70
CA LEU A 333 11.52 7.86 6.76
C LEU A 333 10.50 8.98 7.03
N VAL A 334 9.59 8.78 7.99
CA VAL A 334 8.75 9.84 8.53
C VAL A 334 9.57 10.63 9.54
N ALA A 335 9.54 11.96 9.47
CA ALA A 335 10.26 12.87 10.35
C ALA A 335 9.31 13.78 11.13
N ASP A 336 9.82 14.40 12.21
CA ASP A 336 9.10 15.47 12.90
C ASP A 336 8.81 16.62 11.92
N GLY A 337 7.52 17.01 11.83
CA GLY A 337 7.05 18.05 10.91
C GLY A 337 6.47 17.52 9.59
N ASP A 338 6.62 16.22 9.29
CA ASP A 338 5.91 15.60 8.17
C ASP A 338 4.40 15.53 8.42
N PHE A 339 4.00 15.52 9.68
CA PHE A 339 2.62 15.62 10.12
C PHE A 339 2.47 16.72 11.15
N ASP A 340 1.35 17.43 11.11
CA ASP A 340 1.07 18.54 12.04
C ASP A 340 0.73 18.04 13.45
N GLU A 341 0.16 16.85 13.56
CA GLU A 341 -0.30 16.28 14.84
C GLU A 341 0.30 14.90 15.15
N PHE A 342 1.38 14.51 14.47
CA PHE A 342 2.08 13.25 14.69
C PHE A 342 3.61 13.39 14.56
N SER A 343 4.33 12.62 15.37
CA SER A 343 5.79 12.55 15.42
C SER A 343 6.19 11.08 15.65
N PRO A 344 7.14 10.50 14.91
CA PRO A 344 7.52 9.09 15.09
C PRO A 344 8.03 8.78 16.51
N ALA A 345 8.71 9.75 17.15
CA ALA A 345 9.31 9.55 18.47
C ALA A 345 8.32 9.73 19.64
N ARG A 346 7.21 10.44 19.42
CA ARG A 346 6.27 10.85 20.48
C ARG A 346 4.84 10.38 20.23
N GLY A 347 4.55 9.93 19.03
CA GLY A 347 3.20 9.62 18.59
C GLY A 347 2.37 10.88 18.30
N CYS A 348 1.05 10.77 18.43
CA CYS A 348 0.12 11.87 18.20
C CYS A 348 0.13 12.88 19.36
N THR A 349 -0.04 14.16 19.03
CA THR A 349 -0.12 15.21 20.06
C THR A 349 -1.50 15.23 20.74
N ARG A 350 -1.62 15.98 21.85
CA ARG A 350 -2.90 16.22 22.53
C ARG A 350 -3.98 16.91 21.67
N ASN A 351 -3.59 17.59 20.59
CA ASN A 351 -4.53 18.30 19.72
C ASN A 351 -5.08 17.39 18.61
N TYR A 352 -4.44 16.25 18.37
CA TYR A 352 -4.90 15.24 17.44
C TYR A 352 -6.32 14.79 17.81
N MET A 353 -7.25 14.84 16.86
CA MET A 353 -8.66 14.43 17.02
C MET A 353 -9.49 15.17 18.09
N ALA A 354 -8.93 16.14 18.83
CA ALA A 354 -9.65 16.86 19.90
C ALA A 354 -10.92 17.60 19.44
N ARG A 355 -11.11 17.79 18.13
CA ARG A 355 -12.33 18.33 17.48
C ARG A 355 -12.63 17.62 16.16
N GLY A 356 -12.23 16.36 16.02
CA GLY A 356 -12.30 15.64 14.75
C GLY A 356 -11.32 16.13 13.70
N ARG A 357 -10.28 16.87 14.13
CA ARG A 357 -9.20 17.29 13.25
C ARG A 357 -8.20 16.15 13.12
N ALA A 358 -8.14 15.58 11.93
CA ALA A 358 -7.15 14.61 11.53
C ALA A 358 -5.74 15.24 11.43
N SER A 359 -4.72 14.40 11.51
CA SER A 359 -3.35 14.80 11.23
C SER A 359 -3.14 14.91 9.71
N VAL A 360 -2.56 16.02 9.26
CA VAL A 360 -2.39 16.36 7.85
C VAL A 360 -0.94 16.12 7.43
N TYR A 361 -0.76 15.44 6.30
CA TYR A 361 0.55 15.21 5.72
C TYR A 361 1.08 16.49 5.06
N ALA A 362 2.28 16.92 5.45
CA ALA A 362 2.86 18.19 5.03
C ALA A 362 3.14 18.26 3.52
N TRP A 363 3.41 17.12 2.89
CA TRP A 363 3.74 17.00 1.47
C TRP A 363 2.61 17.48 0.55
N ASN A 364 1.40 16.97 0.74
CA ASN A 364 0.23 17.25 -0.11
C ASN A 364 -0.88 18.03 0.61
N ARG A 365 -0.71 18.32 1.90
CA ARG A 365 -1.73 18.99 2.74
C ARG A 365 -3.04 18.23 2.84
N VAL A 366 -2.99 16.91 2.69
CA VAL A 366 -4.15 16.00 2.84
C VAL A 366 -4.00 15.21 4.14
N ALA A 367 -5.11 14.94 4.82
CA ALA A 367 -5.14 13.97 5.92
C ALA A 367 -5.31 12.57 5.32
N PRO A 368 -4.32 11.66 5.44
CA PRO A 368 -4.46 10.30 4.95
C PRO A 368 -5.66 9.61 5.62
N VAL A 369 -6.40 8.77 4.89
CA VAL A 369 -7.57 8.09 5.47
C VAL A 369 -7.14 7.15 6.59
N PHE A 370 -6.06 6.40 6.41
CA PHE A 370 -5.54 5.44 7.38
C PHE A 370 -4.08 5.73 7.74
N PHE A 371 -3.76 5.64 9.03
CA PHE A 371 -2.38 5.43 9.48
C PHE A 371 -2.17 3.97 9.84
N HIS A 372 -1.09 3.40 9.34
CA HIS A 372 -0.65 2.04 9.63
C HIS A 372 0.68 2.09 10.40
N PHE A 373 0.76 1.43 11.55
CA PHE A 373 1.87 1.44 12.49
C PHE A 373 2.60 0.08 12.53
N PRO A 374 3.35 -0.29 11.47
CA PRO A 374 4.01 -1.59 11.42
C PRO A 374 5.22 -1.67 12.35
N GLY A 375 5.64 -2.89 12.66
CA GLY A 375 6.91 -3.18 13.34
C GLY A 375 7.07 -2.42 14.66
N ASP A 376 8.20 -1.74 14.82
CA ASP A 376 8.53 -1.00 16.04
C ASP A 376 7.58 0.19 16.30
N TYR A 377 6.89 0.71 15.27
CA TYR A 377 5.96 1.83 15.42
C TYR A 377 4.66 1.45 16.14
N LYS A 378 4.43 0.17 16.43
CA LYS A 378 3.35 -0.29 17.30
C LYS A 378 3.41 0.35 18.69
N GLU A 379 4.60 0.73 19.15
CA GLU A 379 4.76 1.37 20.46
C GLU A 379 4.05 2.74 20.55
N VAL A 380 3.96 3.46 19.44
CA VAL A 380 3.28 4.77 19.37
C VAL A 380 1.83 4.69 18.90
N PHE A 381 1.33 3.52 18.50
CA PHE A 381 -0.05 3.33 18.03
C PHE A 381 -1.10 3.94 18.97
N TRP A 382 -0.98 3.64 20.28
CA TRP A 382 -1.96 4.03 21.28
C TRP A 382 -2.10 5.54 21.47
N SER A 383 -1.02 6.29 21.21
CA SER A 383 -1.06 7.76 21.25
C SER A 383 -2.06 8.36 20.27
N CYS A 384 -2.34 7.65 19.17
CA CYS A 384 -3.26 8.06 18.11
C CYS A 384 -4.59 7.30 18.16
N ALA A 385 -4.57 6.00 18.47
CA ALA A 385 -5.76 5.17 18.52
C ALA A 385 -6.74 5.62 19.61
N ALA A 386 -6.25 5.96 20.81
CA ALA A 386 -7.08 6.40 21.93
C ALA A 386 -7.86 7.70 21.64
N PRO A 387 -7.23 8.82 21.22
CA PRO A 387 -7.97 10.05 20.89
C PRO A 387 -8.88 9.89 19.66
N THR A 388 -8.49 9.11 18.65
CA THR A 388 -9.38 8.77 17.52
C THR A 388 -10.64 8.08 18.04
N SER A 389 -10.46 7.08 18.90
CA SER A 389 -11.56 6.31 19.46
C SER A 389 -12.42 7.16 20.35
N HIS A 390 -11.86 7.96 21.24
CA HIS A 390 -12.64 8.83 22.11
C HIS A 390 -13.48 9.84 21.34
N TYR A 391 -12.92 10.46 20.30
CA TYR A 391 -13.67 11.35 19.41
C TYR A 391 -14.85 10.63 18.75
N ARG A 392 -14.66 9.35 18.43
CA ARG A 392 -15.66 8.50 17.80
C ARG A 392 -16.67 7.98 18.85
N GLU A 393 -16.27 7.28 19.91
CA GLU A 393 -17.04 6.67 21.02
C GLU A 393 -18.37 7.35 21.37
N SER A 394 -18.39 8.70 21.45
CA SER A 394 -19.58 9.50 21.75
C SER A 394 -20.80 9.32 20.82
N ARG A 395 -20.70 8.47 19.79
CA ARG A 395 -21.77 8.15 18.82
C ARG A 395 -22.09 6.65 18.73
N GLY A 396 -21.80 5.89 19.80
CA GLY A 396 -21.57 4.43 19.80
C GLY A 396 -22.76 3.46 19.94
N VAL A 397 -24.00 3.93 20.09
CA VAL A 397 -25.13 3.00 20.33
C VAL A 397 -25.36 2.07 19.14
N GLY A 398 -25.29 0.76 19.38
CA GLY A 398 -25.61 -0.28 18.39
C GLY A 398 -24.49 -0.61 17.40
N GLN A 399 -23.25 -0.17 17.67
CA GLN A 399 -22.09 -0.51 16.86
C GLN A 399 -21.84 -2.02 16.83
N TYR A 400 -21.56 -2.53 15.63
CA TYR A 400 -21.19 -3.94 15.43
C TYR A 400 -20.19 -4.09 14.30
N MET A 401 -19.48 -5.20 14.32
CA MET A 401 -18.73 -5.75 13.19
C MET A 401 -19.38 -7.06 12.70
N ILE A 402 -19.02 -7.50 11.50
CA ILE A 402 -19.50 -8.77 10.95
C ILE A 402 -18.39 -9.80 11.07
N ASP A 403 -18.65 -10.85 11.85
CA ASP A 403 -17.92 -12.12 11.75
C ASP A 403 -18.40 -12.80 10.46
N VAL A 404 -17.59 -12.67 9.41
CA VAL A 404 -17.94 -13.15 8.05
C VAL A 404 -18.10 -14.66 8.05
N ASP A 405 -17.20 -15.34 8.76
CA ASP A 405 -17.06 -16.78 8.79
C ASP A 405 -18.32 -17.46 9.32
N ARG A 406 -18.92 -16.89 10.37
CA ARG A 406 -20.16 -17.40 10.99
C ARG A 406 -21.41 -16.63 10.56
N ASN A 407 -21.24 -15.65 9.66
CA ASN A 407 -22.29 -14.76 9.17
C ASN A 407 -23.14 -14.15 10.31
N ARG A 408 -22.47 -13.58 11.32
CA ARG A 408 -23.13 -13.00 12.50
C ARG A 408 -22.63 -11.59 12.81
N ARG A 409 -23.50 -10.80 13.45
CA ARG A 409 -23.12 -9.51 14.03
C ARG A 409 -22.44 -9.75 15.37
N VAL A 410 -21.31 -9.10 15.58
CA VAL A 410 -20.61 -9.04 16.86
C VAL A 410 -20.72 -7.59 17.36
N PRO A 411 -21.53 -7.32 18.39
CA PRO A 411 -21.56 -6.01 19.03
C PRO A 411 -20.16 -5.58 19.46
N VAL A 412 -19.77 -4.33 19.20
CA VAL A 412 -18.45 -3.82 19.61
C VAL A 412 -18.34 -3.82 21.14
N ALA A 413 -19.44 -3.54 21.84
CA ALA A 413 -19.53 -3.57 23.30
C ALA A 413 -19.16 -4.93 23.92
N ASP A 414 -19.42 -6.05 23.21
CA ASP A 414 -19.12 -7.39 23.70
C ASP A 414 -17.61 -7.67 23.76
N VAL A 415 -16.83 -6.97 22.92
CA VAL A 415 -15.36 -7.05 22.89
C VAL A 415 -14.74 -5.93 23.72
N CYS A 416 -15.31 -4.72 23.64
CA CYS A 416 -14.85 -3.53 24.32
C CYS A 416 -16.00 -2.84 25.06
N PRO A 417 -16.22 -3.16 26.35
CA PRO A 417 -17.37 -2.66 27.12
C PRO A 417 -17.45 -1.14 27.29
N THR A 418 -16.39 -0.40 26.93
CA THR A 418 -16.38 1.07 26.95
C THR A 418 -17.14 1.70 25.77
N PHE A 419 -17.42 0.93 24.71
CA PHE A 419 -18.19 1.35 23.54
C PHE A 419 -19.65 0.95 23.73
N VAL A 420 -20.46 1.80 24.36
CA VAL A 420 -21.87 1.54 24.71
C VAL A 420 -22.83 2.42 23.92
#